data_AF-A0A3M1E6K2-F1
#
_entry.id   AF-A0A3M1E6K2-F1
#
_cell.length_a   1.000
_cell.length_b   1.000
_cell.length_c   1.000
_cell.angle_alpha   90.00
_cell.angle_beta   90.00
_cell.angle_gamma   90.00
#
_symmetry.space_group_name_H-M   'P 1'
#
loop_
_entity.id
_entity.type
_entity.pdbx_description
1 polymer ?
#
loop_
_entity_poly.entity_id
_entity_poly.type
_entity_poly.pdbx_seq_one_letter_code
_entity_poly.pdbx_strand_id
1 'polypeptide(L)'
;EEPSSFIQALILTYLVTADGATPSRRWVAFHSLPDGMFYAQAFRGYAEDRLVRGLGDGGLEAFRNGCVRLKGEPLDLGDAAYVFQVFPRVHLAAVYWEGDEEFPSRASILFEDSAPHYMPTDGLAILGSQLVTQILRAAGKG
;
A
#
# COMPACT_ATOMS: atom_id res chain seq x y z
N GLU A 1 17.06 -19.62 -2.70
CA GLU A 1 16.81 -19.63 -1.25
C GLU A 1 15.35 -19.90 -0.99
N GLU A 2 15.04 -20.60 0.10
CA GLU A 2 13.67 -20.75 0.57
C GLU A 2 13.14 -19.42 1.14
N PRO A 3 11.86 -19.06 0.90
CA PRO A 3 11.27 -17.88 1.51
C PRO A 3 11.20 -18.03 3.03
N SER A 4 11.29 -16.93 3.76
CA SER A 4 11.13 -16.95 5.22
C SER A 4 9.75 -17.48 5.63
N SER A 5 9.63 -18.06 6.82
CA SER A 5 8.34 -18.58 7.33
C SER A 5 7.24 -17.52 7.35
N PHE A 6 7.60 -16.25 7.51
CA PHE A 6 6.68 -15.13 7.43
C PHE A 6 6.09 -14.97 6.02
N ILE A 7 6.94 -15.01 4.99
CA ILE A 7 6.48 -14.95 3.59
C ILE A 7 5.67 -16.20 3.24
N GLN A 8 6.09 -17.37 3.72
CA GLN A 8 5.32 -18.61 3.56
C GLN A 8 3.92 -18.49 4.16
N ALA A 9 3.79 -17.92 5.37
CA ALA A 9 2.50 -17.71 6.01
C ALA A 9 1.59 -16.81 5.16
N LEU A 10 2.09 -15.69 4.62
CA LEU A 10 1.31 -14.81 3.74
C LEU A 10 0.86 -15.54 2.46
N ILE A 11 1.75 -16.34 1.85
CA ILE A 11 1.42 -17.15 0.67
C ILE A 11 0.34 -18.19 1.01
N LEU A 12 0.47 -18.91 2.13
CA LEU A 12 -0.51 -19.90 2.55
C LEU A 12 -1.86 -19.26 2.89
N THR A 13 -1.87 -18.13 3.59
CA THR A 13 -3.09 -17.35 3.84
C THR A 13 -3.76 -16.96 2.52
N TYR A 14 -3.00 -16.45 1.56
CA TYR A 14 -3.52 -16.14 0.22
C TYR A 14 -4.20 -17.37 -0.42
N LEU A 15 -3.53 -18.52 -0.42
CA LEU A 15 -4.04 -19.73 -1.06
C LEU A 15 -5.27 -20.32 -0.36
N VAL A 16 -5.34 -20.22 0.98
CA VAL A 16 -6.47 -20.77 1.77
C VAL A 16 -7.67 -19.83 1.77
N THR A 17 -7.46 -18.51 1.70
CA THR A 17 -8.55 -17.52 1.67
C THR A 17 -9.14 -17.34 0.26
N ALA A 18 -8.34 -17.53 -0.80
CA ALA A 18 -8.76 -17.31 -2.18
C ALA A 18 -10.03 -18.09 -2.58
N ASP A 19 -11.08 -17.34 -2.98
CA ASP A 19 -12.36 -17.91 -3.42
C ASP A 19 -12.64 -17.76 -4.94
N GLY A 20 -11.74 -17.10 -5.67
CA GLY A 20 -11.85 -16.88 -7.11
C GLY A 20 -12.53 -15.57 -7.54
N ALA A 21 -12.89 -14.68 -6.62
CA ALA A 21 -13.41 -13.35 -6.91
C ALA A 21 -12.59 -12.60 -7.99
N THR A 22 -13.26 -11.83 -8.85
CA THR A 22 -12.53 -11.06 -9.87
C THR A 22 -12.05 -9.74 -9.27
N PRO A 23 -10.77 -9.37 -9.41
CA PRO A 23 -10.25 -8.05 -9.06
C PRO A 23 -11.14 -6.93 -9.60
N SER A 24 -11.68 -6.11 -8.70
CA SER A 24 -12.71 -5.12 -9.05
C SER A 24 -12.18 -3.83 -9.65
N ARG A 25 -10.88 -3.54 -9.47
CA ARG A 25 -10.21 -2.26 -9.74
C ARG A 25 -10.85 -1.05 -9.02
N ARG A 26 -11.65 -1.28 -7.98
CA ARG A 26 -12.18 -0.23 -7.10
C ARG A 26 -11.35 -0.11 -5.83
N TRP A 27 -11.00 1.12 -5.49
CA TRP A 27 -10.08 1.43 -4.39
C TRP A 27 -10.83 1.86 -3.14
N VAL A 28 -10.46 1.28 -2.01
CA VAL A 28 -10.97 1.63 -0.67
C VAL A 28 -9.82 1.93 0.27
N ALA A 29 -10.04 2.87 1.19
CA ALA A 29 -9.09 3.13 2.26
C ALA A 29 -9.09 1.97 3.28
N PHE A 30 -8.03 1.85 4.06
CA PHE A 30 -7.88 0.77 5.06
C PHE A 30 -9.08 0.65 6.01
N HIS A 31 -9.65 1.78 6.44
CA HIS A 31 -10.78 1.82 7.37
C HIS A 31 -12.08 1.23 6.79
N SER A 32 -12.17 1.10 5.46
CA SER A 32 -13.32 0.52 4.76
C SER A 32 -13.19 -0.99 4.56
N LEU A 33 -12.06 -1.60 4.90
CA LEU A 33 -11.90 -3.05 4.93
C LEU A 33 -12.70 -3.67 6.09
N PRO A 34 -13.06 -4.97 6.01
CA PRO A 34 -13.64 -5.69 7.15
C PRO A 34 -12.78 -5.51 8.41
N ASP A 35 -13.39 -5.11 9.52
CA ASP A 35 -12.70 -4.80 10.79
C ASP A 35 -11.60 -3.71 10.71
N GLY A 36 -11.44 -3.03 9.57
CA GLY A 36 -10.39 -2.05 9.34
C GLY A 36 -10.51 -0.80 10.19
N MET A 37 -11.73 -0.41 10.55
CA MET A 37 -12.00 0.73 11.44
C MET A 37 -11.25 0.64 12.78
N PHE A 38 -11.13 -0.56 13.35
CA PHE A 38 -10.49 -0.76 14.66
C PHE A 38 -8.98 -0.50 14.65
N TYR A 39 -8.34 -0.64 13.48
CA TYR A 39 -6.89 -0.53 13.33
C TYR A 39 -6.44 0.64 12.44
N ALA A 40 -7.38 1.41 11.89
CA ALA A 40 -7.11 2.47 10.92
C ALA A 40 -6.12 3.51 11.43
N GLN A 41 -6.24 3.93 12.70
CA GLN A 41 -5.31 4.90 13.28
C GLN A 41 -3.89 4.33 13.40
N ALA A 42 -3.76 3.06 13.80
CA ALA A 42 -2.46 2.40 13.89
C ALA A 42 -1.82 2.27 12.49
N PHE A 43 -2.60 1.77 11.51
CA PHE A 43 -2.15 1.63 10.13
C PHE A 43 -1.67 2.96 9.54
N ARG A 44 -2.45 4.05 9.71
CA ARG A 44 -2.04 5.39 9.29
C ARG A 44 -0.66 5.76 9.83
N GLY A 45 -0.43 5.57 11.13
CA GLY A 45 0.82 5.97 11.77
C GLY A 45 2.06 5.22 11.26
N TYR A 46 1.98 3.89 11.10
CA TYR A 46 3.13 3.07 10.70
C TYR A 46 3.31 2.91 9.19
N ALA A 47 2.28 3.19 8.38
CA ALA A 47 2.34 3.09 6.92
C ALA A 47 2.26 4.47 6.26
N GLU A 48 1.11 5.14 6.32
CA GLU A 48 0.84 6.36 5.55
C GLU A 48 1.68 7.56 6.03
N ASP A 49 1.65 7.86 7.33
CA ASP A 49 2.44 8.96 7.89
C ASP A 49 3.95 8.64 7.83
N ARG A 50 4.31 7.35 7.93
CA ARG A 50 5.70 6.91 7.77
C ARG A 50 6.20 7.16 6.35
N LEU A 51 5.37 6.95 5.34
CA LEU A 51 5.73 7.22 3.95
C LEU A 51 6.05 8.71 3.77
N VAL A 52 5.15 9.60 4.19
CA VAL A 52 5.37 11.06 4.10
C VAL A 52 6.63 11.47 4.83
N ARG A 53 6.79 11.07 6.10
CA ARG A 53 7.98 11.40 6.90
C ARG A 53 9.27 10.87 6.28
N GLY A 54 9.25 9.67 5.72
CA GLY A 54 10.43 9.03 5.13
C GLY A 54 10.87 9.69 3.82
N LEU A 55 9.91 10.18 3.02
CA LEU A 55 10.21 10.87 1.76
C LEU A 55 10.85 12.25 2.01
N GLY A 56 10.36 12.99 3.01
CA GLY A 56 10.90 14.29 3.42
C GLY A 56 10.77 15.37 2.35
N ASP A 57 11.71 16.31 2.32
CA ASP A 57 11.74 17.41 1.35
C ASP A 57 11.84 16.89 -0.09
N GLY A 58 11.06 17.47 -1.01
CA GLY A 58 10.92 16.95 -2.37
C GLY A 58 10.17 15.61 -2.43
N GLY A 59 9.28 15.37 -1.47
CA GLY A 59 8.63 14.08 -1.26
C GLY A 59 7.84 13.57 -2.46
N LEU A 60 7.19 14.46 -3.24
CA LEU A 60 6.47 14.08 -4.45
C LEU A 60 7.37 13.44 -5.51
N GLU A 61 8.52 14.07 -5.81
CA GLU A 61 9.49 13.54 -6.77
C GLU A 61 10.16 12.27 -6.26
N ALA A 62 10.51 12.21 -4.97
CA ALA A 62 11.03 11.00 -4.35
C ALA A 62 10.01 9.84 -4.43
N PHE A 63 8.73 10.12 -4.19
CA PHE A 63 7.64 9.15 -4.30
C PHE A 63 7.50 8.62 -5.73
N ARG A 64 7.41 9.52 -6.72
CA ARG A 64 7.35 9.16 -8.16
C ARG A 64 8.52 8.26 -8.54
N ASN A 65 9.74 8.65 -8.18
CA ASN A 65 10.95 7.87 -8.47
C ASN A 65 10.91 6.48 -7.80
N GLY A 66 10.53 6.41 -6.52
CA GLY A 66 10.40 5.14 -5.80
C GLY A 66 9.37 4.20 -6.44
N CYS A 67 8.19 4.72 -6.76
CA CYS A 67 7.11 3.95 -7.38
C CYS A 67 7.46 3.48 -8.80
N VAL A 68 8.07 4.34 -9.63
CA VAL A 68 8.52 3.97 -10.99
C VAL A 68 9.61 2.89 -10.94
N ARG A 69 10.57 2.99 -10.01
CA ARG A 69 11.61 1.95 -9.83
C ARG A 69 11.02 0.59 -9.40
N LEU A 70 9.91 0.61 -8.68
CA LEU A 70 9.13 -0.57 -8.33
C LEU A 70 8.18 -1.04 -9.43
N LYS A 71 8.20 -0.39 -10.61
CA LYS A 71 7.32 -0.68 -11.75
C LYS A 71 5.83 -0.54 -11.40
N GLY A 72 5.51 0.41 -10.52
CA GLY A 72 4.11 0.76 -10.24
C GLY A 72 3.42 1.27 -11.50
N GLU A 73 2.16 0.87 -11.69
CA GLU A 73 1.32 1.34 -12.80
C GLU A 73 0.66 2.67 -12.41
N PRO A 74 0.77 3.75 -13.21
CA PRO A 74 0.17 5.04 -12.87
C PRO A 74 -1.35 4.95 -12.66
N LEU A 75 -1.85 5.68 -11.66
CA LEU A 75 -3.27 5.87 -11.38
C LEU A 75 -3.57 7.38 -11.34
N ASP A 76 -4.67 7.78 -11.97
CA ASP A 76 -5.11 9.18 -12.00
C ASP A 76 -5.82 9.55 -10.70
N LEU A 77 -5.03 9.82 -9.65
CA LEU A 77 -5.51 10.17 -8.31
C LEU A 77 -4.42 10.91 -7.52
N GLY A 78 -4.79 12.02 -6.88
CA GLY A 78 -3.83 12.89 -6.17
C GLY A 78 -2.81 13.54 -7.09
N ASP A 79 -1.68 13.99 -6.55
CA ASP A 79 -0.57 14.57 -7.35
C ASP A 79 0.32 13.48 -7.98
N ALA A 80 0.31 12.29 -7.37
CA ALA A 80 0.84 11.06 -7.93
C ALA A 80 0.19 9.85 -7.26
N ALA A 81 -0.20 8.85 -8.07
CA ALA A 81 -0.60 7.54 -7.57
C ALA A 81 -0.10 6.41 -8.45
N TYR A 82 0.13 5.26 -7.82
CA TYR A 82 0.61 4.05 -8.49
C TYR A 82 -0.02 2.79 -7.90
N VAL A 83 -0.35 1.84 -8.77
CA VAL A 83 -0.89 0.52 -8.45
C VAL A 83 0.22 -0.53 -8.48
N PHE A 84 0.15 -1.46 -7.54
CA PHE A 84 1.10 -2.54 -7.37
C PHE A 84 0.35 -3.87 -7.21
N GLN A 85 0.67 -4.83 -8.06
CA GLN A 85 0.23 -6.22 -7.91
C GLN A 85 1.11 -6.91 -6.86
N VAL A 86 0.62 -7.03 -5.63
CA VAL A 86 1.37 -7.66 -4.51
C VAL A 86 1.15 -9.17 -4.43
N PHE A 87 0.00 -9.65 -4.92
CA PHE A 87 -0.29 -11.05 -5.22
C PHE A 87 -1.07 -11.11 -6.54
N PRO A 88 -1.21 -12.29 -7.19
CA PRO A 88 -1.89 -12.39 -8.49
C PRO A 88 -3.28 -11.76 -8.58
N ARG A 89 -4.01 -11.66 -7.44
CA ARG A 89 -5.34 -11.05 -7.36
C ARG A 89 -5.48 -10.05 -6.22
N VAL A 90 -4.37 -9.54 -5.69
CA VAL A 90 -4.38 -8.48 -4.68
C VAL A 90 -3.56 -7.32 -5.20
N HIS A 91 -4.23 -6.20 -5.40
CA HIS A 91 -3.62 -4.93 -5.81
C HIS A 91 -3.74 -3.92 -4.68
N LEU A 92 -2.66 -3.17 -4.50
CA LEU A 92 -2.63 -2.01 -3.62
C LEU A 92 -2.32 -0.77 -4.47
N ALA A 93 -2.83 0.39 -4.07
CA ALA A 93 -2.41 1.66 -4.64
C ALA A 93 -1.75 2.52 -3.55
N ALA A 94 -0.69 3.23 -3.91
CA ALA A 94 -0.14 4.29 -3.09
C ALA A 94 -0.48 5.63 -3.75
N VAL A 95 -0.98 6.58 -2.96
CA VAL A 95 -1.36 7.92 -3.43
C VAL A 95 -0.62 8.95 -2.59
N TYR A 96 -0.13 10.00 -3.24
CA TYR A 96 0.54 11.12 -2.59
C TYR A 96 -0.12 12.44 -3.00
N TRP A 97 -0.36 13.29 -2.01
CA TRP A 97 -0.77 14.68 -2.15
C TRP A 97 0.34 15.56 -1.59
N GLU A 98 0.88 16.43 -2.43
CA GLU A 98 1.85 17.43 -2.02
C GLU A 98 1.14 18.51 -1.22
N GLY A 99 1.71 18.79 -0.04
CA GLY A 99 1.24 19.85 0.82
C GLY A 99 1.69 21.22 0.33
N ASP A 100 1.04 22.24 0.85
CA ASP A 100 1.37 23.64 0.61
C ASP A 100 1.66 24.36 1.95
N GLU A 101 1.60 25.69 1.95
CA GLU A 101 1.84 26.51 3.14
C GLU A 101 0.75 26.33 4.21
N GLU A 102 -0.44 25.86 3.84
CA GLU A 102 -1.61 25.75 4.72
C GLU A 102 -1.83 24.30 5.20
N PHE A 103 -1.54 23.31 4.34
CA PHE A 103 -1.78 21.90 4.61
C PHE A 103 -0.53 21.03 4.40
N PRO A 104 -0.17 20.14 5.36
CA PRO A 104 0.97 19.25 5.18
C PRO A 104 0.72 18.20 4.10
N SER A 105 1.81 17.71 3.50
CA SER A 105 1.75 16.59 2.56
C SER A 105 1.09 15.36 3.20
N ARG A 106 0.37 14.59 2.39
CA ARG A 106 -0.30 13.37 2.84
C ARG A 106 -0.07 12.25 1.85
N ALA A 107 0.00 11.02 2.37
CA ALA A 107 -0.09 9.82 1.55
C ALA A 107 -1.23 8.92 2.02
N SER A 108 -1.68 8.02 1.15
CA SER A 108 -2.57 6.94 1.53
C SER A 108 -2.22 5.65 0.81
N ILE A 109 -2.43 4.53 1.50
CA ILE A 109 -2.39 3.20 0.88
C ILE A 109 -3.83 2.73 0.73
N LEU A 110 -4.23 2.56 -0.52
CA LEU A 110 -5.54 2.06 -0.89
C LEU A 110 -5.47 0.58 -1.23
N PHE A 111 -6.58 -0.10 -1.00
CA PHE A 111 -6.76 -1.52 -1.21
C PHE A 111 -7.82 -1.71 -2.26
N GLU A 112 -7.67 -2.70 -3.13
CA GLU A 112 -8.79 -3.11 -3.97
C GLU A 112 -9.91 -3.69 -3.09
N ASP A 113 -11.17 -3.35 -3.32
CA ASP A 113 -12.27 -3.81 -2.45
C ASP A 113 -12.50 -5.34 -2.51
N SER A 114 -11.95 -6.01 -3.52
CA SER A 114 -11.90 -7.47 -3.65
C SER A 114 -10.77 -8.12 -2.85
N ALA A 115 -9.83 -7.35 -2.29
CA ALA A 115 -8.69 -7.89 -1.55
C ALA A 115 -9.06 -8.78 -0.35
N PRO A 116 -10.15 -8.52 0.42
CA PRO A 116 -10.59 -9.39 1.50
C PRO A 116 -10.98 -10.82 1.08
N HIS A 117 -11.25 -11.07 -0.21
CA HIS A 117 -11.46 -12.42 -0.75
C HIS A 117 -10.17 -13.24 -0.84
N TYR A 118 -9.02 -12.62 -0.56
CA TYR A 118 -7.69 -13.21 -0.73
C TYR A 118 -6.81 -13.05 0.49
N MET A 119 -7.05 -12.05 1.33
CA MET A 119 -6.19 -11.76 2.47
C MET A 119 -7.01 -11.08 3.55
N PRO A 120 -6.96 -11.53 4.82
CA PRO A 120 -7.59 -10.84 5.92
C PRO A 120 -6.96 -9.45 6.14
N THR A 121 -7.68 -8.57 6.82
CA THR A 121 -7.31 -7.16 6.97
C THR A 121 -5.97 -6.94 7.65
N ASP A 122 -5.59 -7.79 8.61
CA ASP A 122 -4.27 -7.78 9.24
C ASP A 122 -3.14 -8.13 8.25
N GLY A 123 -3.36 -9.14 7.40
CA GLY A 123 -2.48 -9.47 6.28
C GLY A 123 -2.37 -8.33 5.26
N LEU A 124 -3.47 -7.67 4.93
CA LEU A 124 -3.47 -6.48 4.07
C LEU A 124 -2.70 -5.32 4.71
N ALA A 125 -2.82 -5.12 6.01
CA ALA A 125 -2.06 -4.12 6.75
C ALA A 125 -0.54 -4.36 6.65
N ILE A 126 -0.13 -5.63 6.78
CA ILE A 126 1.26 -6.06 6.58
C ILE A 126 1.73 -5.73 5.15
N LEU A 127 0.94 -6.10 4.13
CA LEU A 127 1.29 -5.84 2.73
C LEU A 127 1.41 -4.35 2.43
N GLY A 128 0.51 -3.53 2.95
CA GLY A 128 0.59 -2.06 2.83
C GLY A 128 1.85 -1.48 3.47
N SER A 129 2.21 -1.96 4.67
CA SER A 129 3.45 -1.54 5.35
C SER A 129 4.72 -1.97 4.60
N GLN A 130 4.71 -3.18 4.03
CA GLN A 130 5.81 -3.65 3.18
C GLN A 130 5.92 -2.83 1.91
N LEU A 131 4.81 -2.48 1.25
CA LEU A 131 4.81 -1.59 0.09
C LEU A 131 5.45 -0.24 0.42
N VAL A 132 5.06 0.40 1.54
CA VAL A 132 5.69 1.65 2.02
C VAL A 132 7.20 1.48 2.20
N THR A 133 7.63 0.38 2.83
CA THR A 133 9.06 0.10 3.03
C THR A 133 9.80 -0.02 1.70
N GLN A 134 9.21 -0.70 0.71
CA GLN A 134 9.82 -0.85 -0.61
C GLN A 134 9.87 0.49 -1.35
N ILE A 135 8.82 1.32 -1.27
CA ILE A 135 8.81 2.65 -1.90
C ILE A 135 9.93 3.52 -1.32
N LEU A 136 10.07 3.56 0.00
CA LEU A 136 11.12 4.33 0.67
C LEU A 136 12.53 3.86 0.30
N ARG A 137 12.78 2.54 0.34
CA ARG A 137 14.04 1.97 -0.13
C ARG A 137 14.29 2.30 -1.60
N ALA A 138 13.24 2.24 -2.41
CA ALA A 138 13.35 2.52 -3.82
C ALA A 138 13.62 4.01 -4.12
N ALA A 139 13.14 4.90 -3.26
CA ALA A 139 13.43 6.34 -3.32
C ALA A 139 14.81 6.71 -2.76
N GLY A 140 15.59 5.74 -2.23
CA GLY A 140 16.87 5.99 -1.57
C GLY A 140 16.72 6.60 -0.16
N LYS A 141 15.58 6.35 0.50
CA LYS A 141 15.17 6.94 1.79
C LYS A 141 14.87 5.88 2.86
N GLY A 142 15.40 4.66 2.75
CA GLY A 142 15.04 3.52 3.61
C GLY A 142 16.20 2.64 4.02
#